data_AF-A0A0J6FRN3-F1
#
_entry.id   AF-A0A0J6FRN3-F1
#
_cell.length_a   1.000
_cell.length_b   1.000
_cell.length_c   1.000
_cell.angle_alpha   90.00
_cell.angle_beta   90.00
_cell.angle_gamma   90.00
#
_symmetry.space_group_name_H-M   'P 1'
#
loop_
_entity.id
_entity.type
_entity.pdbx_description
1 polymer ?
#
loop_
_entity_poly.entity_id
_entity_poly.type
_entity_poly.pdbx_seq_one_letter_code
_entity_poly.pdbx_strand_id
1 'polypeptide(L)'
;MKANPSLLLKNKTGQVGHTETYIDPATGTTIDMGVLIWHNITVVKDYFKRFDIPITNSAGFFQPALNYDFRTGKEVTTPSEAEKYGLQAAVPTMFNYNPGVGNILANPTLEQFRYCGLNTVRSLSAGFLTTARQNSSELYSRAEIELSSSSSLLLDSKVAYADRGEGGAGIKLVVHTPQGYKLILAKKLLIAITTKLDFLAPMDKRDILTRYVGILKNTGLPEDASISNAAQDSEYNLPPLPGVYSFAPSRLPGLQMVTYTTPQSPKSFPLSNAMVKADIIRTVKRLQKQNPDKFGQTDPEFVDFRSHAPYTLQVSAEDIKVGFYEKLYALQGPRNTYWTGAAFRGEDSSLLWKYVEEIVVPQMLAGP
;
A
#
# COMPACT_ATOMS: atom_id res chain seq x y z
N MET A 1 21.02 3.20 -33.96
CA MET A 1 20.11 2.87 -32.84
C MET A 1 19.28 4.09 -32.52
N LYS A 2 17.95 4.03 -32.63
CA LYS A 2 17.10 5.09 -32.05
C LYS A 2 17.25 4.98 -30.53
N ALA A 3 17.64 6.07 -29.87
CA ALA A 3 17.65 6.10 -28.41
C ALA A 3 16.21 5.90 -27.92
N ASN A 4 16.00 4.96 -26.99
CA ASN A 4 14.72 4.85 -26.32
C ASN A 4 14.46 6.13 -25.52
N PRO A 5 13.26 6.73 -25.61
CA PRO A 5 12.96 7.99 -24.94
C PRO A 5 12.99 7.86 -23.40
N SER A 6 12.89 6.63 -22.88
CA SER A 6 12.93 6.32 -21.45
C SER A 6 13.46 4.90 -21.20
N LEU A 7 14.04 4.67 -20.02
CA LEU A 7 14.45 3.34 -19.54
C LEU A 7 14.01 3.17 -18.08
N LEU A 8 13.28 2.09 -17.77
CA LEU A 8 12.91 1.72 -16.42
C LEU A 8 13.94 0.74 -15.84
N LEU A 9 14.39 1.01 -14.61
CA LEU A 9 15.21 0.09 -13.82
C LEU A 9 14.33 -0.53 -12.73
N LYS A 10 14.25 -1.85 -12.70
CA LYS A 10 13.44 -2.61 -11.74
C LYS A 10 14.32 -3.62 -11.01
N ASN A 11 14.23 -3.62 -9.68
CA ASN A 11 15.08 -4.44 -8.81
C ASN A 11 14.75 -5.93 -8.81
N LYS A 12 13.52 -6.30 -9.16
CA LYS A 12 13.07 -7.69 -9.12
C LYS A 12 12.02 -7.97 -10.18
N THR A 13 12.22 -9.02 -10.96
CA THR A 13 11.23 -9.54 -11.91
C THR A 13 9.93 -9.93 -11.21
N GLY A 14 8.77 -9.60 -11.79
CA GLY A 14 7.45 -9.97 -11.29
C GLY A 14 6.96 -9.28 -10.01
N GLN A 15 7.78 -8.48 -9.30
CA GLN A 15 7.34 -7.71 -8.14
C GLN A 15 6.96 -6.29 -8.55
N VAL A 16 5.77 -5.80 -8.20
CA VAL A 16 5.25 -4.50 -8.69
C VAL A 16 4.94 -3.53 -7.54
N GLY A 17 5.79 -3.55 -6.50
CA GLY A 17 5.61 -2.77 -5.28
C GLY A 17 4.61 -3.43 -4.34
N HIS A 18 3.69 -2.65 -3.78
CA HIS A 18 2.62 -3.11 -2.88
C HIS A 18 1.36 -3.61 -3.60
N THR A 19 1.36 -3.69 -4.94
CA THR A 19 0.32 -4.42 -5.66
C THR A 19 0.78 -5.86 -5.81
N GLU A 20 0.15 -6.78 -5.10
CA GLU A 20 0.48 -8.20 -5.17
C GLU A 20 -0.80 -9.02 -5.32
N THR A 21 -0.73 -10.07 -6.13
CA THR A 21 -1.82 -10.99 -6.42
C THR A 21 -1.32 -12.42 -6.26
N TYR A 22 -1.91 -13.17 -5.33
CA TYR A 22 -1.72 -14.61 -5.24
C TYR A 22 -2.46 -15.31 -6.38
N ILE A 23 -1.85 -16.34 -6.96
CA ILE A 23 -2.48 -17.20 -7.97
C ILE A 23 -2.53 -18.60 -7.40
N ASP A 24 -3.74 -19.12 -7.23
CA ASP A 24 -3.94 -20.48 -6.77
C ASP A 24 -3.44 -21.48 -7.82
N PRO A 25 -2.47 -22.35 -7.48
CA PRO A 25 -1.86 -23.24 -8.47
C PRO A 25 -2.81 -24.32 -8.95
N ALA A 26 -3.86 -24.66 -8.20
CA ALA A 26 -4.81 -25.71 -8.57
C ALA A 26 -5.87 -25.21 -9.57
N THR A 27 -6.35 -23.98 -9.40
CA THR A 27 -7.48 -23.43 -10.17
C THR A 27 -7.10 -22.27 -11.09
N GLY A 28 -5.92 -21.67 -10.92
CA GLY A 28 -5.53 -20.42 -11.59
C GLY A 28 -6.26 -19.19 -11.05
N THR A 29 -7.05 -19.35 -9.98
CA THR A 29 -7.85 -18.29 -9.39
C THR A 29 -6.96 -17.29 -8.64
N THR A 30 -7.15 -16.00 -8.89
CA THR A 30 -6.36 -14.92 -8.32
C THR A 30 -6.98 -14.34 -7.06
N ILE A 31 -6.16 -13.99 -6.07
CA ILE A 31 -6.56 -13.24 -4.88
C ILE A 31 -5.62 -12.05 -4.76
N ASP A 32 -6.16 -10.83 -4.87
CA ASP A 32 -5.38 -9.63 -4.64
C ASP A 32 -5.06 -9.50 -3.14
N MET A 33 -3.80 -9.28 -2.81
CA MET A 33 -3.30 -9.16 -1.43
C MET A 33 -2.86 -7.74 -1.09
N GLY A 34 -2.77 -6.85 -2.08
CA GLY A 34 -2.19 -5.52 -1.92
C GLY A 34 -3.15 -4.39 -2.22
N VAL A 35 -3.22 -3.99 -3.49
CA VAL A 35 -4.22 -3.05 -3.99
C VAL A 35 -5.45 -3.86 -4.36
N LEU A 36 -6.60 -3.47 -3.83
CA LEU A 36 -7.87 -4.18 -4.00
C LEU A 36 -8.90 -3.35 -4.78
N ILE A 37 -8.76 -2.03 -4.73
CA ILE A 37 -9.70 -1.05 -5.28
C ILE A 37 -8.99 0.21 -5.74
N TRP A 38 -9.64 0.94 -6.64
CA TRP A 38 -9.21 2.23 -7.16
C TRP A 38 -10.34 3.24 -7.13
N HIS A 39 -10.00 4.53 -7.01
CA HIS A 39 -10.99 5.60 -7.15
C HIS A 39 -11.60 5.60 -8.55
N ASN A 40 -12.89 5.94 -8.62
CA ASN A 40 -13.62 6.11 -9.88
C ASN A 40 -13.28 7.46 -10.54
N ILE A 41 -12.05 7.60 -11.03
CA ILE A 41 -11.50 8.82 -11.66
C ILE A 41 -10.95 8.53 -13.06
N THR A 42 -10.84 9.58 -13.88
CA THR A 42 -10.44 9.48 -15.29
C THR A 42 -9.10 8.78 -15.50
N VAL A 43 -8.04 9.18 -14.78
CA VAL A 43 -6.70 8.54 -14.89
C VAL A 43 -6.73 7.03 -14.67
N VAL A 44 -7.56 6.54 -13.74
CA VAL A 44 -7.70 5.10 -13.50
C VAL A 44 -8.34 4.44 -14.72
N LYS A 45 -9.47 4.96 -15.18
CA LYS A 45 -10.18 4.42 -16.34
C LYS A 45 -9.31 4.40 -17.59
N ASP A 46 -8.59 5.48 -17.85
CA ASP A 46 -7.73 5.62 -19.01
C ASP A 46 -6.55 4.64 -18.96
N TYR A 47 -5.96 4.44 -17.77
CA TYR A 47 -4.84 3.52 -17.62
C TYR A 47 -5.25 2.06 -17.77
N PHE A 48 -6.39 1.67 -17.19
CA PHE A 48 -6.96 0.32 -17.40
C PHE A 48 -7.40 0.10 -18.87
N LYS A 49 -8.00 1.11 -19.50
CA LYS A 49 -8.40 1.07 -20.92
C LYS A 49 -7.19 0.92 -21.85
N ARG A 50 -6.07 1.60 -21.57
CA ARG A 50 -4.83 1.49 -22.37
C ARG A 50 -4.37 0.04 -22.53
N PHE A 51 -4.48 -0.75 -21.45
CA PHE A 51 -4.04 -2.15 -21.44
C PHE A 51 -5.15 -3.17 -21.71
N ASP A 52 -6.34 -2.70 -22.11
CA ASP A 52 -7.52 -3.54 -22.36
C ASP A 52 -7.86 -4.46 -21.15
N ILE A 53 -7.82 -3.86 -19.95
CA ILE A 53 -8.16 -4.55 -18.71
C ILE A 53 -9.56 -4.08 -18.26
N PRO A 54 -10.56 -4.98 -18.26
CA PRO A 54 -11.90 -4.64 -17.84
C PRO A 54 -11.94 -4.37 -16.33
N ILE A 55 -12.62 -3.28 -15.98
CA ILE A 55 -12.89 -2.87 -14.60
C ILE A 55 -14.39 -2.88 -14.36
N THR A 56 -14.78 -3.05 -13.10
CA THR A 56 -16.18 -3.04 -12.64
C THR A 56 -16.28 -2.29 -11.31
N ASN A 57 -17.50 -1.95 -10.90
CA ASN A 57 -17.72 -1.39 -9.57
C ASN A 57 -17.41 -2.45 -8.50
N SER A 58 -16.68 -2.05 -7.47
CA SER A 58 -16.37 -2.92 -6.34
C SER A 58 -17.59 -3.03 -5.43
N ALA A 59 -18.21 -4.21 -5.41
CA ALA A 59 -19.26 -4.54 -4.46
C ALA A 59 -18.71 -4.99 -3.08
N GLY A 60 -17.42 -5.38 -3.02
CA GLY A 60 -16.87 -6.22 -1.96
C GLY A 60 -16.23 -5.51 -0.76
N PHE A 61 -16.06 -4.18 -0.80
CA PHE A 61 -15.54 -3.43 0.37
C PHE A 61 -16.59 -3.15 1.45
N PHE A 62 -17.86 -3.46 1.17
CA PHE A 62 -19.01 -3.15 2.03
C PHE A 62 -19.63 -4.41 2.67
N GLN A 63 -18.90 -5.52 2.76
CA GLN A 63 -19.39 -6.68 3.50
C GLN A 63 -19.65 -6.31 4.96
N PRO A 64 -20.73 -6.82 5.59
CA PRO A 64 -20.96 -6.60 7.01
C PRO A 64 -19.71 -6.98 7.80
N ALA A 65 -19.16 -6.01 8.52
CA ALA A 65 -18.03 -6.24 9.41
C ALA A 65 -18.56 -6.64 10.78
N LEU A 66 -18.23 -7.84 11.22
CA LEU A 66 -18.38 -8.23 12.62
C LEU A 66 -17.19 -7.68 13.39
N ASN A 67 -17.45 -7.01 14.51
CA ASN A 67 -16.40 -6.41 15.34
C ASN A 67 -16.08 -7.33 16.52
N TYR A 68 -14.80 -7.64 16.70
CA TYR A 68 -14.31 -8.40 17.85
C TYR A 68 -13.07 -7.74 18.42
N ASP A 69 -12.94 -7.78 19.73
CA ASP A 69 -11.68 -7.43 20.39
C ASP A 69 -10.72 -8.58 20.24
N PHE A 70 -9.75 -8.41 19.35
CA PHE A 70 -8.79 -9.46 19.07
C PHE A 70 -7.89 -9.78 20.25
N ARG A 71 -7.76 -8.91 21.27
CA ARG A 71 -6.99 -9.21 22.49
C ARG A 71 -7.72 -10.20 23.40
N THR A 72 -9.04 -10.15 23.43
CA THR A 72 -9.87 -10.94 24.36
C THR A 72 -10.67 -12.03 23.65
N GLY A 73 -10.89 -11.91 22.34
CA GLY A 73 -11.74 -12.75 21.52
C GLY A 73 -13.23 -12.43 21.63
N LYS A 74 -13.64 -11.40 22.39
CA LYS A 74 -15.05 -11.08 22.61
C LYS A 74 -15.62 -10.23 21.47
N GLU A 75 -16.87 -10.47 21.11
CA GLU A 75 -17.60 -9.60 20.18
C GLU A 75 -17.76 -8.20 20.78
N VAL A 76 -17.61 -7.18 19.94
CA VAL A 76 -17.76 -5.77 20.30
C VAL A 76 -18.96 -5.23 19.57
N THR A 77 -19.99 -4.84 20.31
CA THR A 77 -21.10 -4.08 19.74
C THR A 77 -20.65 -2.61 19.66
N THR A 78 -20.41 -2.11 18.45
CA THR A 78 -20.17 -0.68 18.26
C THR A 78 -21.47 0.08 18.51
N PRO A 79 -21.53 1.03 19.47
CA PRO A 79 -22.68 1.92 19.60
C PRO A 79 -22.90 2.68 18.28
N SER A 80 -24.16 2.85 17.89
CA SER A 80 -24.57 3.65 16.71
C SER A 80 -24.45 5.16 16.94
N GLU A 81 -23.96 5.60 18.10
CA GLU A 81 -24.13 6.95 18.59
C GLU A 81 -22.99 7.85 18.15
N ALA A 82 -23.22 8.50 17.01
CA ALA A 82 -22.51 9.70 16.61
C ALA A 82 -22.92 10.87 17.52
N GLU A 83 -22.32 11.01 18.72
CA GLU A 83 -22.48 12.26 19.48
C GLU A 83 -21.51 13.35 19.00
N LYS A 84 -22.08 14.18 18.11
CA LYS A 84 -22.08 15.65 18.16
C LYS A 84 -20.75 16.32 18.53
N TYR A 85 -19.81 16.45 17.58
CA TYR A 85 -18.92 17.64 17.37
C TYR A 85 -18.18 17.67 15.99
N GLY A 86 -18.63 16.91 14.98
CA GLY A 86 -18.36 17.22 13.56
C GLY A 86 -17.35 16.37 12.78
N LEU A 87 -16.52 15.51 13.42
CA LEU A 87 -15.64 14.56 12.70
C LEU A 87 -15.37 13.23 13.45
N GLN A 88 -15.67 13.15 14.74
CA GLN A 88 -15.40 11.99 15.61
C GLN A 88 -16.07 10.71 15.09
N ALA A 89 -17.29 10.82 14.58
CA ALA A 89 -18.02 9.70 13.98
C ALA A 89 -17.33 9.13 12.73
N ALA A 90 -16.44 9.90 12.09
CA ALA A 90 -15.67 9.43 10.95
C ALA A 90 -14.39 8.67 11.34
N VAL A 91 -13.91 8.78 12.58
CA VAL A 91 -12.62 8.21 13.01
C VAL A 91 -12.56 6.68 12.81
N PRO A 92 -13.57 5.88 13.24
CA PRO A 92 -13.55 4.44 12.99
C PRO A 92 -13.55 4.09 11.51
N THR A 93 -14.29 4.85 10.69
CA THR A 93 -14.31 4.68 9.22
C THR A 93 -12.95 5.01 8.61
N MET A 94 -12.32 6.11 9.02
CA MET A 94 -10.99 6.51 8.56
C MET A 94 -9.94 5.47 8.91
N PHE A 95 -10.00 4.92 10.12
CA PHE A 95 -9.15 3.80 10.53
C PHE A 95 -9.37 2.62 9.56
N ASN A 96 -10.61 2.15 9.40
CA ASN A 96 -10.98 0.97 8.60
C ASN A 96 -10.59 1.04 7.12
N TYR A 97 -10.67 2.21 6.52
CA TYR A 97 -10.26 2.38 5.12
C TYR A 97 -8.78 2.70 4.95
N ASN A 98 -8.06 3.03 6.03
CA ASN A 98 -6.63 3.33 5.97
C ASN A 98 -5.83 2.45 6.95
N PRO A 99 -5.63 1.15 6.66
CA PRO A 99 -4.75 0.30 7.46
C PRO A 99 -3.28 0.76 7.44
N GLY A 100 -2.92 1.78 6.65
CA GLY A 100 -1.62 2.43 6.64
C GLY A 100 -1.45 3.56 7.66
N VAL A 101 -2.47 3.86 8.47
CA VAL A 101 -2.50 5.06 9.31
C VAL A 101 -1.70 4.96 10.60
N GLY A 102 -1.65 3.77 11.21
CA GLY A 102 -1.02 3.54 12.51
C GLY A 102 -1.88 4.05 13.65
N ASN A 103 -1.26 4.64 14.67
CA ASN A 103 -2.03 5.29 15.73
C ASN A 103 -2.66 6.59 15.20
N ILE A 104 -3.91 6.50 14.76
CA ILE A 104 -4.66 7.61 14.14
C ILE A 104 -4.80 8.83 15.07
N LEU A 105 -4.82 8.62 16.40
CA LEU A 105 -4.99 9.67 17.40
C LEU A 105 -3.69 10.41 17.74
N ALA A 106 -2.54 9.74 17.58
CA ALA A 106 -1.23 10.33 17.84
C ALA A 106 -0.60 10.99 16.60
N ASN A 107 -1.10 10.68 15.41
CA ASN A 107 -0.52 11.11 14.14
C ASN A 107 -1.09 12.49 13.71
N PRO A 108 -0.28 13.42 13.18
CA PRO A 108 -0.78 14.73 12.76
C PRO A 108 -1.95 14.61 11.76
N THR A 109 -2.95 15.49 11.90
CA THR A 109 -4.14 15.49 11.04
C THR A 109 -3.80 15.57 9.54
N LEU A 110 -2.69 16.24 9.19
CA LEU A 110 -2.22 16.28 7.80
C LEU A 110 -1.90 14.88 7.24
N GLU A 111 -1.26 14.01 8.04
CA GLU A 111 -0.97 12.63 7.62
C GLU A 111 -2.24 11.83 7.35
N GLN A 112 -3.32 12.15 8.07
CA GLN A 112 -4.63 11.53 7.83
C GLN A 112 -5.22 11.94 6.50
N PHE A 113 -5.21 13.24 6.21
CA PHE A 113 -5.79 13.77 4.98
C PHE A 113 -4.95 13.53 3.72
N ARG A 114 -3.70 13.09 3.86
CA ARG A 114 -2.93 12.57 2.73
C ARG A 114 -3.57 11.32 2.12
N TYR A 115 -4.24 10.49 2.91
CA TYR A 115 -4.99 9.33 2.43
C TYR A 115 -6.51 9.57 2.42
N CYS A 116 -7.09 10.00 3.54
CA CYS A 116 -8.52 10.30 3.69
C CYS A 116 -8.89 11.69 3.17
N GLY A 117 -8.45 12.02 1.95
CA GLY A 117 -8.77 13.28 1.29
C GLY A 117 -10.18 13.27 0.63
N LEU A 118 -10.52 14.36 -0.05
CA LEU A 118 -11.82 14.55 -0.70
C LEU A 118 -12.18 13.42 -1.69
N ASN A 119 -11.20 12.86 -2.41
CA ASN A 119 -11.46 11.75 -3.34
C ASN A 119 -11.89 10.48 -2.61
N THR A 120 -11.28 10.18 -1.45
CA THR A 120 -11.66 9.05 -0.60
C THR A 120 -13.07 9.21 -0.07
N VAL A 121 -13.42 10.40 0.45
CA VAL A 121 -14.79 10.69 0.90
C VAL A 121 -15.79 10.52 -0.23
N ARG A 122 -15.50 11.03 -1.43
CA ARG A 122 -16.37 10.85 -2.61
C ARG A 122 -16.49 9.39 -3.02
N SER A 123 -15.40 8.61 -3.00
CA SER A 123 -15.44 7.18 -3.33
C SER A 123 -16.15 6.33 -2.29
N LEU A 124 -16.13 6.71 -1.02
CA LEU A 124 -16.95 6.05 0.01
C LEU A 124 -18.44 6.18 -0.30
N SER A 125 -18.89 7.32 -0.84
CA SER A 125 -20.30 7.52 -1.23
C SER A 125 -20.64 6.98 -2.62
N ALA A 126 -19.73 7.11 -3.60
CA ALA A 126 -19.98 6.80 -5.00
C ALA A 126 -19.50 5.40 -5.44
N GLY A 127 -18.78 4.70 -4.56
CA GLY A 127 -18.15 3.42 -4.84
C GLY A 127 -16.73 3.53 -5.42
N PHE A 128 -16.05 2.40 -5.39
CA PHE A 128 -14.72 2.21 -5.97
C PHE A 128 -14.78 1.29 -7.20
N LEU A 129 -13.70 1.27 -7.96
CA LEU A 129 -13.49 0.35 -9.07
C LEU A 129 -12.60 -0.82 -8.62
N THR A 130 -12.77 -1.98 -9.24
CA THR A 130 -11.84 -3.11 -9.16
C THR A 130 -11.68 -3.76 -10.54
N THR A 131 -10.68 -4.62 -10.72
CA THR A 131 -10.53 -5.41 -11.95
C THR A 131 -11.62 -6.46 -12.03
N ALA A 132 -12.27 -6.61 -13.20
CA ALA A 132 -13.30 -7.63 -13.38
C ALA A 132 -12.74 -9.06 -13.21
N ARG A 133 -11.44 -9.24 -13.44
CA ARG A 133 -10.70 -10.49 -13.24
C ARG A 133 -10.15 -10.68 -11.81
N GLN A 134 -10.29 -9.69 -10.92
CA GLN A 134 -9.65 -9.58 -9.59
C GLN A 134 -8.18 -10.02 -9.63
N ASN A 135 -7.45 -9.41 -10.56
CA ASN A 135 -6.01 -9.56 -10.71
C ASN A 135 -5.41 -8.16 -10.90
N SER A 136 -5.15 -7.51 -9.79
CA SER A 136 -4.58 -6.17 -9.74
C SER A 136 -3.15 -6.13 -10.27
N SER A 137 -2.41 -7.23 -10.21
CA SER A 137 -1.06 -7.34 -10.78
C SER A 137 -1.06 -7.36 -12.30
N GLU A 138 -2.17 -7.70 -12.96
CA GLU A 138 -2.26 -7.78 -14.43
C GLU A 138 -1.84 -6.47 -15.09
N LEU A 139 -2.28 -5.33 -14.55
CA LEU A 139 -1.95 -4.01 -15.07
C LEU A 139 -0.44 -3.81 -15.22
N TYR A 140 0.31 -4.19 -14.19
CA TYR A 140 1.74 -4.04 -14.17
C TYR A 140 2.46 -5.09 -15.02
N SER A 141 1.91 -6.31 -15.11
CA SER A 141 2.40 -7.33 -16.04
C SER A 141 2.27 -6.88 -17.50
N ARG A 142 1.16 -6.22 -17.88
CA ARG A 142 0.97 -5.65 -19.22
C ARG A 142 1.97 -4.53 -19.49
N ALA A 143 2.19 -3.64 -18.52
CA ALA A 143 3.20 -2.59 -18.62
C ALA A 143 4.63 -3.16 -18.75
N GLU A 144 4.96 -4.22 -18.00
CA GLU A 144 6.25 -4.91 -18.09
C GLU A 144 6.48 -5.53 -19.48
N ILE A 145 5.46 -6.15 -20.07
CA ILE A 145 5.51 -6.69 -21.44
C ILE A 145 5.75 -5.56 -22.46
N GLU A 146 5.01 -4.45 -22.38
CA GLU A 146 5.17 -3.29 -23.26
C GLU A 146 6.61 -2.72 -23.17
N LEU A 147 7.09 -2.48 -21.95
CA LEU A 147 8.43 -1.94 -21.74
C LEU A 147 9.54 -2.92 -22.18
N SER A 148 9.34 -4.23 -21.99
CA SER A 148 10.28 -5.26 -22.45
C SER A 148 10.35 -5.31 -23.97
N SER A 149 9.20 -5.27 -24.65
CA SER A 149 9.12 -5.29 -26.12
C SER A 149 9.83 -4.12 -26.79
N SER A 150 9.92 -2.98 -26.10
CA SER A 150 10.61 -1.78 -26.57
C SER A 150 12.06 -1.66 -26.08
N SER A 151 12.61 -2.68 -25.39
CA SER A 151 13.94 -2.61 -24.74
C SER A 151 14.07 -1.42 -23.77
N SER A 152 12.96 -1.02 -23.14
CA SER A 152 12.87 0.09 -22.20
C SER A 152 12.81 -0.39 -20.74
N LEU A 153 13.26 -1.61 -20.46
CA LEU A 153 13.26 -2.21 -19.13
C LEU A 153 14.56 -2.96 -18.83
N LEU A 154 15.15 -2.70 -17.66
CA LEU A 154 16.17 -3.55 -17.04
C LEU A 154 15.61 -4.18 -15.76
N LEU A 155 15.36 -5.49 -15.84
CA LEU A 155 14.94 -6.31 -14.71
C LEU A 155 16.14 -6.75 -13.86
N ASP A 156 15.85 -7.12 -12.61
CA ASP A 156 16.81 -7.59 -11.62
C ASP A 156 18.05 -6.68 -11.52
N SER A 157 17.81 -5.37 -11.57
CA SER A 157 18.84 -4.34 -11.68
C SER A 157 18.94 -3.46 -10.43
N LYS A 158 20.15 -3.07 -10.07
CA LYS A 158 20.43 -2.19 -8.93
C LYS A 158 21.37 -1.07 -9.33
N VAL A 159 20.99 0.17 -9.04
CA VAL A 159 21.89 1.32 -9.17
C VAL A 159 22.98 1.19 -8.11
N ALA A 160 24.22 1.02 -8.54
CA ALA A 160 25.41 0.93 -7.69
C ALA A 160 26.04 2.30 -7.44
N TYR A 161 25.97 3.19 -8.44
CA TYR A 161 26.46 4.57 -8.33
C TYR A 161 25.58 5.50 -9.18
N ALA A 162 25.39 6.73 -8.70
CA ALA A 162 24.65 7.77 -9.40
C ALA A 162 25.40 9.10 -9.32
N ASP A 163 25.80 9.62 -10.47
CA ASP A 163 26.24 11.00 -10.65
C ASP A 163 25.12 11.76 -11.37
N ARG A 164 24.56 12.76 -10.69
CA ARG A 164 23.45 13.58 -11.20
C ARG A 164 23.92 14.89 -11.82
N GLY A 165 25.24 15.10 -11.90
CA GLY A 165 25.88 16.28 -12.45
C GLY A 165 25.57 17.57 -11.69
N GLU A 166 26.38 18.60 -11.97
CA GLU A 166 26.02 20.00 -11.73
C GLU A 166 25.92 20.72 -13.08
N GLY A 167 25.10 21.77 -13.17
CA GLY A 167 25.08 22.65 -14.36
C GLY A 167 24.68 22.01 -15.71
N GLY A 168 23.95 20.90 -15.72
CA GLY A 168 23.43 20.30 -16.96
C GLY A 168 24.29 19.19 -17.59
N ALA A 169 25.28 18.64 -16.86
CA ALA A 169 26.13 17.53 -17.31
C ALA A 169 25.41 16.17 -17.52
N GLY A 170 24.08 16.12 -17.33
CA GLY A 170 23.26 14.92 -17.43
C GLY A 170 23.39 13.97 -16.24
N ILE A 171 22.67 12.86 -16.32
CA ILE A 171 22.65 11.79 -15.32
C ILE A 171 23.52 10.63 -15.82
N LYS A 172 24.39 10.12 -14.95
CA LYS A 172 25.20 8.92 -15.16
C LYS A 172 24.91 7.91 -14.04
N LEU A 173 24.39 6.75 -14.41
CA LEU A 173 24.15 5.66 -13.46
C LEU A 173 25.03 4.46 -13.80
N VAL A 174 25.72 3.92 -12.81
CA VAL A 174 26.31 2.58 -12.91
C VAL A 174 25.31 1.59 -12.35
N VAL A 175 24.79 0.72 -13.20
CA VAL A 175 23.72 -0.23 -12.88
C VAL A 175 24.28 -1.64 -12.92
N HIS A 176 24.16 -2.37 -11.82
CA HIS A 176 24.43 -3.80 -11.78
C HIS A 176 23.21 -4.57 -12.30
N THR A 177 23.38 -5.38 -13.34
CA THR A 177 22.37 -6.30 -13.88
C THR A 177 22.89 -7.74 -13.78
N PRO A 178 22.05 -8.77 -14.02
CA PRO A 178 22.50 -10.16 -14.00
C PRO A 178 23.59 -10.48 -15.02
N GLN A 179 23.77 -9.63 -16.04
CA GLN A 179 24.78 -9.77 -17.10
C GLN A 179 26.02 -8.91 -16.85
N GLY A 180 26.10 -8.22 -15.70
CA GLY A 180 27.21 -7.35 -15.32
C GLY A 180 26.83 -5.88 -15.20
N TYR A 181 27.84 -5.01 -15.15
CA TYR A 181 27.63 -3.58 -14.98
C TYR A 181 27.32 -2.88 -16.31
N LYS A 182 26.38 -1.93 -16.27
CA LYS A 182 26.02 -1.06 -17.39
C LYS A 182 26.12 0.41 -16.97
N LEU A 183 26.68 1.25 -17.84
CA LEU A 183 26.61 2.70 -17.71
C LEU A 183 25.36 3.20 -18.44
N ILE A 184 24.46 3.86 -17.71
CA ILE A 184 23.28 4.51 -18.26
C ILE A 184 23.51 6.02 -18.24
N LEU A 185 23.36 6.64 -19.42
CA LEU A 185 23.40 8.09 -19.59
C LEU A 185 21.98 8.59 -19.88
N ALA A 186 21.50 9.54 -19.10
CA ALA A 186 20.15 10.09 -19.25
C ALA A 186 20.15 11.60 -19.06
N LYS A 187 19.14 12.29 -19.62
CA LYS A 187 18.96 13.73 -19.39
C LYS A 187 18.30 14.02 -18.04
N LYS A 188 17.36 13.17 -17.64
CA LYS A 188 16.48 13.32 -16.48
C LYS A 188 16.37 12.00 -15.73
N LEU A 189 16.19 12.06 -14.42
CA LEU A 189 16.01 10.91 -13.54
C LEU A 189 14.68 11.04 -12.80
N LEU A 190 13.80 10.06 -12.96
CA LEU A 190 12.60 9.92 -12.13
C LEU A 190 12.83 8.82 -11.09
N ILE A 191 12.70 9.16 -9.81
CA ILE A 191 12.84 8.23 -8.70
C ILE A 191 11.45 7.87 -8.19
N ALA A 192 11.08 6.59 -8.35
CA ALA A 192 9.80 6.02 -7.95
C ALA A 192 9.94 4.83 -6.96
N ILE A 193 11.12 4.67 -6.37
CA ILE A 193 11.35 3.63 -5.35
C ILE A 193 10.70 4.04 -4.03
N THR A 194 10.24 3.05 -3.25
CA THR A 194 9.76 3.30 -1.88
C THR A 194 10.85 4.02 -1.10
N THR A 195 10.49 5.18 -0.57
CA THR A 195 11.46 6.10 0.02
C THR A 195 11.86 5.57 1.40
N LYS A 196 12.97 4.83 1.42
CA LYS A 196 13.57 4.36 2.69
C LYS A 196 14.19 5.53 3.43
N LEU A 197 14.28 5.39 4.76
CA LEU A 197 14.88 6.43 5.61
C LEU A 197 16.26 6.86 5.11
N ASP A 198 17.06 5.89 4.66
CA ASP A 198 18.43 6.06 4.18
C ASP A 198 18.54 6.91 2.91
N PHE A 199 17.55 6.88 2.01
CA PHE A 199 17.57 7.69 0.77
C PHE A 199 17.27 9.16 0.99
N LEU A 200 16.59 9.43 2.09
CA LEU A 200 16.21 10.77 2.54
C LEU A 200 17.01 11.14 3.79
N ALA A 201 18.13 10.46 4.09
CA ALA A 201 18.95 10.69 5.28
C ALA A 201 19.32 12.17 5.56
N PRO A 202 19.44 13.07 4.56
CA PRO A 202 19.61 14.51 4.82
C PRO A 202 18.37 15.22 5.38
N MET A 203 17.20 14.58 5.39
CA MET A 203 15.95 15.07 5.96
C MET A 203 15.72 14.41 7.32
N ASP A 204 15.33 15.21 8.31
CA ASP A 204 15.25 14.87 9.75
C ASP A 204 14.34 13.66 10.10
N LYS A 205 14.16 13.42 11.41
CA LYS A 205 13.47 12.28 12.04
C LYS A 205 12.17 11.90 11.34
N ARG A 206 11.96 10.61 11.14
CA ARG A 206 10.84 10.05 10.38
C ARG A 206 10.47 8.69 10.95
N ASP A 207 9.17 8.42 11.00
CA ASP A 207 8.66 7.12 11.37
C ASP A 207 8.04 6.42 10.16
N ILE A 208 8.18 5.11 10.16
CA ILE A 208 7.66 4.19 9.15
C ILE A 208 6.61 3.32 9.83
N LEU A 209 5.44 3.29 9.22
CA LEU A 209 4.48 2.22 9.47
C LEU A 209 4.74 1.05 8.52
N THR A 210 4.53 -0.16 9.02
CA THR A 210 4.57 -1.38 8.21
C THR A 210 3.22 -2.08 8.19
N ARG A 211 2.87 -2.61 7.02
CA ARG A 211 1.72 -3.48 6.80
C ARG A 211 2.18 -4.87 6.36
N TYR A 212 1.47 -5.89 6.81
CA TYR A 212 1.63 -7.27 6.35
C TYR A 212 0.29 -7.80 5.91
N VAL A 213 0.31 -8.66 4.90
CA VAL A 213 -0.88 -9.26 4.30
C VAL A 213 -0.67 -10.76 4.16
N GLY A 214 -1.75 -11.53 4.27
CA GLY A 214 -1.66 -12.98 4.17
C GLY A 214 -2.96 -13.61 3.72
N ILE A 215 -2.86 -14.85 3.31
CA ILE A 215 -3.99 -15.74 3.03
C ILE A 215 -3.84 -16.93 3.95
N LEU A 216 -4.90 -17.24 4.70
CA LEU A 216 -5.00 -18.41 5.55
C LEU A 216 -6.06 -19.36 5.01
N LYS A 217 -5.85 -20.65 5.26
CA LYS A 217 -6.88 -21.69 5.17
C LYS A 217 -7.17 -22.24 6.56
N ASN A 218 -8.26 -23.00 6.68
CA ASN A 218 -8.64 -23.70 7.92
C ASN A 218 -8.74 -22.75 9.12
N THR A 219 -9.27 -21.54 8.93
CA THR A 219 -9.39 -20.55 10.02
C THR A 219 -10.59 -20.77 10.91
N GLY A 220 -11.63 -21.48 10.42
CA GLY A 220 -12.91 -21.61 11.13
C GLY A 220 -13.70 -20.30 11.24
N LEU A 221 -13.27 -19.24 10.54
CA LEU A 221 -13.95 -17.95 10.46
C LEU A 221 -15.02 -17.96 9.36
N PRO A 222 -16.08 -17.14 9.46
CA PRO A 222 -17.16 -17.04 8.47
C PRO A 222 -16.66 -16.67 7.07
N GLU A 223 -17.29 -17.26 6.05
CA GLU A 223 -16.97 -17.02 4.63
C GLU A 223 -17.82 -15.91 3.98
N ASP A 224 -18.81 -15.40 4.70
CA ASP A 224 -19.79 -14.42 4.21
C ASP A 224 -19.66 -13.04 4.87
N ALA A 225 -18.77 -12.89 5.86
CA ALA A 225 -18.57 -11.65 6.59
C ALA A 225 -17.09 -11.38 6.88
N SER A 226 -16.73 -10.10 6.84
CA SER A 226 -15.42 -9.65 7.33
C SER A 226 -15.42 -9.56 8.85
N ILE A 227 -14.27 -9.78 9.47
CA ILE A 227 -14.08 -9.61 10.90
C ILE A 227 -13.06 -8.49 11.13
N SER A 228 -13.48 -7.43 11.80
CA SER A 228 -12.64 -6.27 12.12
C SER A 228 -12.25 -6.26 13.60
N ASN A 229 -11.04 -5.79 13.87
CA ASN A 229 -10.57 -5.60 15.23
C ASN A 229 -11.16 -4.31 15.83
N ALA A 230 -11.67 -4.40 17.05
CA ALA A 230 -12.20 -3.25 17.80
C ALA A 230 -11.95 -3.45 19.30
N ALA A 231 -11.66 -2.39 20.05
CA ALA A 231 -11.40 -2.49 21.49
C ALA A 231 -12.35 -1.59 22.27
N GLN A 232 -13.39 -2.13 22.89
CA GLN A 232 -14.44 -1.34 23.55
C GLN A 232 -13.95 -0.46 24.72
N ASP A 233 -12.81 -0.82 25.32
CA ASP A 233 -12.13 -0.10 26.41
C ASP A 233 -11.16 0.99 25.90
N SER A 234 -11.23 1.36 24.63
CA SER A 234 -10.34 2.34 24.00
C SER A 234 -11.11 3.49 23.33
N GLU A 235 -10.43 4.62 23.14
CA GLU A 235 -11.02 5.79 22.50
C GLU A 235 -11.47 5.46 21.06
N TYR A 236 -12.73 5.78 20.73
CA TYR A 236 -13.40 5.42 19.46
C TYR A 236 -13.38 3.92 19.12
N ASN A 237 -13.23 3.04 20.11
CA ASN A 237 -13.09 1.60 19.95
C ASN A 237 -11.87 1.16 19.11
N LEU A 238 -10.82 1.97 19.04
CA LEU A 238 -9.63 1.71 18.24
C LEU A 238 -8.71 0.64 18.89
N PRO A 239 -8.45 -0.49 18.22
CA PRO A 239 -7.58 -1.52 18.76
C PRO A 239 -6.13 -1.05 18.87
N PRO A 240 -5.36 -1.53 19.87
CA PRO A 240 -3.95 -1.21 19.97
C PRO A 240 -3.14 -1.89 18.86
N LEU A 241 -2.01 -1.25 18.52
CA LEU A 241 -1.04 -1.76 17.55
C LEU A 241 0.30 -2.11 18.25
N PRO A 242 1.07 -3.10 17.76
CA PRO A 242 0.82 -3.88 16.54
C PRO A 242 -0.27 -4.94 16.74
N GLY A 243 -0.97 -5.28 15.65
CA GLY A 243 -2.03 -6.28 15.72
C GLY A 243 -2.67 -6.60 14.37
N VAL A 244 -3.50 -7.65 14.37
CA VAL A 244 -4.36 -7.95 13.22
C VAL A 244 -5.38 -6.82 13.09
N TYR A 245 -5.49 -6.31 11.87
CA TYR A 245 -6.42 -5.25 11.51
C TYR A 245 -7.80 -5.84 11.19
N SER A 246 -7.83 -6.85 10.32
CA SER A 246 -9.04 -7.54 9.92
C SER A 246 -8.74 -8.90 9.28
N PHE A 247 -9.78 -9.73 9.25
CA PHE A 247 -9.91 -10.89 8.37
C PHE A 247 -11.05 -10.64 7.38
N ALA A 248 -10.90 -11.10 6.14
CA ALA A 248 -11.93 -10.98 5.13
C ALA A 248 -12.00 -12.26 4.28
N PRO A 249 -13.20 -12.71 3.88
CA PRO A 249 -13.31 -13.86 3.00
C PRO A 249 -12.65 -13.56 1.65
N SER A 250 -11.93 -14.53 1.12
CA SER A 250 -11.41 -14.45 -0.24
C SER A 250 -12.45 -14.97 -1.24
N ARG A 251 -12.20 -14.80 -2.54
CA ARG A 251 -13.06 -15.38 -3.59
C ARG A 251 -12.92 -16.90 -3.75
N LEU A 252 -11.90 -17.49 -3.15
CA LEU A 252 -11.75 -18.95 -3.06
C LEU A 252 -12.38 -19.42 -1.75
N PRO A 253 -13.39 -20.30 -1.81
CA PRO A 253 -13.99 -20.90 -0.62
C PRO A 253 -12.92 -21.54 0.28
N GLY A 254 -13.08 -21.42 1.59
CA GLY A 254 -12.12 -21.91 2.59
C GLY A 254 -10.86 -21.05 2.79
N LEU A 255 -10.66 -19.98 2.03
CA LEU A 255 -9.53 -19.07 2.17
C LEU A 255 -9.95 -17.70 2.73
N GLN A 256 -9.19 -17.23 3.72
CA GLN A 256 -9.39 -15.96 4.42
C GLN A 256 -8.17 -15.07 4.23
N MET A 257 -8.39 -13.83 3.83
CA MET A 257 -7.37 -12.79 3.80
C MET A 257 -7.18 -12.21 5.19
N VAL A 258 -5.95 -11.82 5.52
CA VAL A 258 -5.61 -11.13 6.77
C VAL A 258 -4.80 -9.87 6.47
N THR A 259 -5.11 -8.79 7.18
CA THR A 259 -4.26 -7.59 7.24
C THR A 259 -3.72 -7.41 8.65
N TYR A 260 -2.42 -7.14 8.78
CA TYR A 260 -1.75 -6.87 10.05
C TYR A 260 -0.96 -5.57 9.93
N THR A 261 -0.96 -4.76 10.98
CA THR A 261 -0.35 -3.43 10.96
C THR A 261 0.49 -3.18 12.21
N THR A 262 1.49 -2.31 12.08
CA THR A 262 2.35 -1.89 13.19
C THR A 262 2.05 -0.45 13.59
N PRO A 263 2.38 -0.03 14.82
CA PRO A 263 2.52 1.39 15.09
C PRO A 263 3.65 1.96 14.22
N GLN A 264 3.69 3.29 14.17
CA GLN A 264 4.81 4.05 13.66
C GLN A 264 6.11 3.62 14.34
N SER A 265 7.18 3.48 13.56
CA SER A 265 8.49 3.06 14.06
C SER A 265 9.63 3.71 13.29
N PRO A 266 10.74 4.09 13.93
CA PRO A 266 11.94 4.54 13.20
C PRO A 266 12.63 3.39 12.44
N LYS A 267 12.14 2.15 12.53
CA LYS A 267 12.68 0.98 11.82
C LYS A 267 11.87 0.69 10.56
N SER A 268 12.54 0.53 9.42
CA SER A 268 11.89 0.09 8.17
C SER A 268 11.26 -1.31 8.26
N PHE A 269 11.77 -2.15 9.18
CA PHE A 269 11.30 -3.51 9.42
C PHE A 269 11.15 -3.71 10.94
N PRO A 270 10.07 -3.21 11.55
CA PRO A 270 9.92 -3.20 13.01
C PRO A 270 9.65 -4.58 13.59
N LEU A 271 9.05 -5.50 12.81
CA LEU A 271 8.73 -6.87 13.22
C LEU A 271 9.21 -7.90 12.19
N SER A 272 9.60 -9.08 12.66
CA SER A 272 9.92 -10.21 11.78
C SER A 272 8.66 -10.91 11.27
N ASN A 273 8.74 -11.52 10.08
CA ASN A 273 7.63 -12.31 9.53
C ASN A 273 7.18 -13.43 10.48
N ALA A 274 8.11 -14.06 11.20
CA ALA A 274 7.80 -15.14 12.15
C ALA A 274 6.95 -14.64 13.32
N MET A 275 7.29 -13.47 13.88
CA MET A 275 6.52 -12.86 14.98
C MET A 275 5.10 -12.52 14.54
N VAL A 276 4.96 -11.89 13.36
CA VAL A 276 3.66 -11.50 12.81
C VAL A 276 2.79 -12.73 12.52
N LYS A 277 3.34 -13.75 11.85
CA LYS A 277 2.63 -15.01 11.60
C LYS A 277 2.16 -15.67 12.88
N ALA A 278 3.02 -15.76 13.90
CA ALA A 278 2.66 -16.34 15.18
C ALA A 278 1.52 -15.57 15.88
N ASP A 279 1.53 -14.24 15.78
CA ASP A 279 0.49 -13.40 16.38
C ASP A 279 -0.87 -13.51 15.66
N ILE A 280 -0.86 -13.60 14.33
CA ILE A 280 -2.06 -13.88 13.53
C ILE A 280 -2.68 -15.21 13.95
N ILE A 281 -1.88 -16.28 14.03
CA ILE A 281 -2.37 -17.62 14.43
C ILE A 281 -2.94 -17.60 15.84
N ARG A 282 -2.25 -16.95 16.80
CA ARG A 282 -2.78 -16.78 18.16
C ARG A 282 -4.10 -16.02 18.17
N THR A 283 -4.25 -15.01 17.33
CA THR A 283 -5.48 -14.23 17.22
C THR A 283 -6.64 -15.09 16.72
N VAL A 284 -6.44 -15.86 15.65
CA VAL A 284 -7.46 -16.80 15.14
C VAL A 284 -7.83 -17.83 16.22
N LYS A 285 -6.85 -18.47 16.86
CA LYS A 285 -7.10 -19.45 17.94
C LYS A 285 -7.86 -18.83 19.12
N ARG A 286 -7.60 -17.57 19.45
CA ARG A 286 -8.31 -16.85 20.51
C ARG A 286 -9.76 -16.59 20.13
N LEU A 287 -10.01 -16.12 18.91
CA LEU A 287 -11.36 -15.92 18.38
C LEU A 287 -12.15 -17.23 18.43
N GLN A 288 -11.57 -18.31 17.89
CA GLN A 288 -12.16 -19.65 17.94
C GLN A 288 -12.53 -20.05 19.37
N LYS A 289 -11.56 -20.03 20.29
CA LYS A 289 -11.77 -20.49 21.68
C LYS A 289 -12.87 -19.72 22.40
N GLN A 290 -13.01 -18.42 22.14
CA GLN A 290 -13.96 -17.55 22.83
C GLN A 290 -15.36 -17.56 22.21
N ASN A 291 -15.48 -18.04 20.97
CA ASN A 291 -16.75 -18.10 20.26
C ASN A 291 -16.94 -19.49 19.62
N PRO A 292 -16.96 -20.58 20.41
CA PRO A 292 -17.01 -21.94 19.88
C PRO A 292 -18.30 -22.23 19.08
N ASP A 293 -19.38 -21.50 19.36
CA ASP A 293 -20.66 -21.64 18.64
C ASP A 293 -20.68 -20.87 17.32
N LYS A 294 -19.75 -19.93 17.11
CA LYS A 294 -19.66 -19.09 15.91
C LYS A 294 -18.50 -19.48 15.01
N PHE A 295 -17.39 -19.93 15.58
CA PHE A 295 -16.15 -20.20 14.87
C PHE A 295 -15.67 -21.64 15.10
N GLY A 296 -15.32 -22.30 14.01
CA GLY A 296 -14.82 -23.68 14.05
C GLY A 296 -13.48 -23.80 14.77
N GLN A 297 -13.33 -24.80 15.63
CA GLN A 297 -12.06 -25.11 16.29
C GLN A 297 -11.14 -25.85 15.32
N THR A 298 -10.34 -25.11 14.56
CA THR A 298 -9.47 -25.64 13.49
C THR A 298 -8.04 -25.17 13.65
N ASP A 299 -7.09 -25.78 12.94
CA ASP A 299 -5.71 -25.34 12.89
C ASP A 299 -5.45 -24.44 11.67
N PRO A 300 -5.41 -23.10 11.83
CA PRO A 300 -5.17 -22.20 10.71
C PRO A 300 -3.75 -22.35 10.17
N GLU A 301 -3.63 -22.26 8.84
CA GLU A 301 -2.36 -22.37 8.12
C GLU A 301 -2.22 -21.24 7.10
N PHE A 302 -1.00 -20.72 6.92
CA PHE A 302 -0.72 -19.75 5.87
C PHE A 302 -0.62 -20.45 4.50
N VAL A 303 -1.35 -19.92 3.53
CA VAL A 303 -1.22 -20.24 2.11
C VAL A 303 -0.19 -19.31 1.46
N ASP A 304 -0.31 -18.00 1.70
CA ASP A 304 0.69 -17.00 1.29
C ASP A 304 0.79 -15.91 2.38
N PHE A 305 1.94 -15.23 2.42
CA PHE A 305 2.21 -14.14 3.34
C PHE A 305 3.23 -13.19 2.73
N ARG A 306 2.91 -11.89 2.73
CA ARG A 306 3.76 -10.84 2.18
C ARG A 306 3.96 -9.72 3.19
N SER A 307 5.18 -9.19 3.18
CA SER A 307 5.55 -8.01 3.95
C SER A 307 5.55 -6.82 3.01
N HIS A 308 4.73 -5.82 3.30
CA HIS A 308 4.73 -4.53 2.60
C HIS A 308 5.64 -3.53 3.34
N ALA A 309 6.75 -4.01 3.92
CA ALA A 309 7.69 -3.19 4.65
C ALA A 309 8.78 -2.61 3.72
N PRO A 310 9.12 -1.33 3.83
CA PRO A 310 8.40 -0.28 4.57
C PRO A 310 7.11 0.13 3.82
N TYR A 311 6.05 0.48 4.56
CA TYR A 311 4.75 0.82 3.95
C TYR A 311 4.61 2.34 3.83
N THR A 312 4.17 3.03 4.87
CA THR A 312 3.89 4.47 4.82
C THR A 312 4.93 5.27 5.61
N LEU A 313 5.52 6.28 4.97
CA LEU A 313 6.34 7.30 5.63
C LEU A 313 5.42 8.37 6.23
N GLN A 314 5.59 8.63 7.52
CA GLN A 314 4.87 9.66 8.26
C GLN A 314 5.86 10.53 9.04
N VAL A 315 5.49 11.78 9.30
CA VAL A 315 6.33 12.75 10.02
C VAL A 315 5.60 13.36 11.22
N SER A 316 6.39 13.80 12.21
CA SER A 316 5.87 14.41 13.43
C SER A 316 5.24 15.78 13.16
N ALA A 317 4.44 16.28 14.11
CA ALA A 317 3.88 17.63 14.03
C ALA A 317 5.01 18.69 14.04
N GLU A 318 6.09 18.43 14.76
CA GLU A 318 7.28 19.28 14.85
C GLU A 318 7.97 19.39 13.50
N ASP A 319 8.21 18.25 12.82
CA ASP A 319 8.86 18.22 11.50
C ASP A 319 8.00 18.94 10.44
N ILE A 320 6.67 18.76 10.50
CA ILE A 320 5.73 19.48 9.63
C ILE A 320 5.86 20.99 9.85
N LYS A 321 5.87 21.46 11.11
CA LYS A 321 5.97 22.89 11.44
C LYS A 321 7.27 23.53 10.96
N VAL A 322 8.37 22.79 10.93
CA VAL A 322 9.68 23.28 10.43
C VAL A 322 9.87 23.04 8.93
N GLY A 323 8.77 22.84 8.19
CA GLY A 323 8.74 22.85 6.73
C GLY A 323 9.17 21.53 6.08
N PHE A 324 8.95 20.37 6.73
CA PHE A 324 9.32 19.07 6.14
C PHE A 324 8.78 18.89 4.71
N TYR A 325 7.48 19.15 4.50
CA TYR A 325 6.86 18.98 3.18
C TYR A 325 7.33 20.02 2.15
N GLU A 326 7.66 21.23 2.58
CA GLU A 326 8.29 22.23 1.70
C GLU A 326 9.65 21.74 1.22
N LYS A 327 10.49 21.23 2.13
CA LYS A 327 11.79 20.64 1.80
C LYS A 327 11.64 19.41 0.91
N LEU A 328 10.65 18.54 1.17
CA LEU A 328 10.36 17.36 0.36
C LEU A 328 9.96 17.76 -1.07
N TYR A 329 9.07 18.73 -1.23
CA TYR A 329 8.62 19.20 -2.54
C TYR A 329 9.70 19.99 -3.29
N ALA A 330 10.62 20.65 -2.58
CA ALA A 330 11.79 21.29 -3.17
C ALA A 330 12.77 20.30 -3.84
N LEU A 331 12.60 18.99 -3.64
CA LEU A 331 13.37 17.96 -4.37
C LEU A 331 12.99 17.84 -5.85
N GLN A 332 11.87 18.43 -6.28
CA GLN A 332 11.39 18.33 -7.66
C GLN A 332 12.19 19.24 -8.61
N GLY A 333 13.02 18.64 -9.46
CA GLY A 333 13.75 19.33 -10.53
C GLY A 333 15.27 19.49 -10.32
N PRO A 334 15.78 19.83 -9.11
CA PRO A 334 17.22 19.99 -8.90
C PRO A 334 18.06 18.83 -9.41
N ARG A 335 19.14 19.17 -10.14
CA ARG A 335 20.04 18.19 -10.79
C ARG A 335 19.28 17.23 -11.72
N ASN A 336 18.30 17.76 -12.48
CA ASN A 336 17.44 17.01 -13.40
C ASN A 336 16.78 15.78 -12.78
N THR A 337 16.48 15.85 -11.48
CA THR A 337 15.93 14.74 -10.71
C THR A 337 14.53 15.06 -10.25
N TYR A 338 13.62 14.13 -10.48
CA TYR A 338 12.21 14.21 -10.17
C TYR A 338 11.82 13.02 -9.31
N TRP A 339 10.77 13.19 -8.52
CA TRP A 339 10.39 12.20 -7.52
C TRP A 339 8.90 11.89 -7.59
N THR A 340 8.56 10.64 -7.32
CA THR A 340 7.19 10.21 -7.10
C THR A 340 7.15 9.06 -6.10
N GLY A 341 5.95 8.58 -5.77
CA GLY A 341 5.74 7.50 -4.81
C GLY A 341 5.05 7.96 -3.53
N ALA A 342 4.78 7.01 -2.66
CA ALA A 342 3.92 7.19 -1.50
C ALA A 342 4.40 8.26 -0.51
N ALA A 343 5.70 8.54 -0.41
CA ALA A 343 6.20 9.65 0.42
C ALA A 343 5.68 11.02 -0.06
N PHE A 344 5.35 11.19 -1.33
CA PHE A 344 4.85 12.46 -1.87
C PHE A 344 3.33 12.60 -1.77
N ARG A 345 2.57 11.48 -1.86
CA ARG A 345 1.10 11.52 -2.01
C ARG A 345 0.29 10.54 -1.16
N GLY A 346 0.92 9.64 -0.41
CA GLY A 346 0.26 8.56 0.33
C GLY A 346 0.23 7.24 -0.45
N GLU A 347 -0.08 6.15 0.26
CA GLU A 347 -0.18 4.78 -0.27
C GLU A 347 -1.52 4.57 -1.03
N ASP A 348 -1.72 5.32 -2.12
CA ASP A 348 -2.91 5.23 -2.97
C ASP A 348 -2.53 5.24 -4.46
N SER A 349 -2.75 4.11 -5.15
CA SER A 349 -2.36 3.99 -6.56
C SER A 349 -3.05 5.00 -7.46
N SER A 350 -4.36 5.23 -7.28
CA SER A 350 -5.13 6.15 -8.11
C SER A 350 -4.63 7.60 -8.00
N LEU A 351 -4.36 8.05 -6.78
CA LEU A 351 -3.87 9.40 -6.51
C LEU A 351 -2.39 9.56 -6.84
N LEU A 352 -1.59 8.48 -6.73
CA LEU A 352 -0.22 8.45 -7.21
C LEU A 352 -0.16 8.59 -8.73
N TRP A 353 -0.99 7.85 -9.48
CA TRP A 353 -1.05 7.97 -10.94
C TRP A 353 -1.49 9.36 -11.36
N LYS A 354 -2.55 9.90 -10.72
CA LYS A 354 -3.01 11.28 -10.94
C LYS A 354 -1.88 12.30 -10.72
N TYR A 355 -1.13 12.16 -9.63
CA TYR A 355 -0.01 13.04 -9.33
C TYR A 355 1.12 12.95 -10.36
N VAL A 356 1.44 11.73 -10.80
CA VAL A 356 2.45 11.52 -11.84
C VAL A 356 2.03 12.20 -13.14
N GLU A 357 0.78 11.99 -13.56
CA GLU A 357 0.24 12.53 -14.81
C GLU A 357 0.09 14.06 -14.79
N GLU A 358 -0.44 14.62 -13.71
CA GLU A 358 -0.80 16.05 -13.66
C GLU A 358 0.32 16.95 -13.18
N ILE A 359 1.29 16.41 -12.42
CA ILE A 359 2.34 17.22 -11.78
C ILE A 359 3.73 16.78 -12.22
N VAL A 360 4.09 15.51 -12.01
CA VAL A 360 5.49 15.08 -12.17
C VAL A 360 5.91 15.05 -13.64
N VAL A 361 5.12 14.44 -14.52
CA VAL A 361 5.43 14.35 -15.95
C VAL A 361 5.46 15.73 -16.60
N PRO A 362 4.47 16.63 -16.40
CA PRO A 362 4.53 17.98 -16.95
C PRO A 362 5.77 18.77 -16.51
N GLN A 363 6.12 18.73 -15.22
CA GLN A 363 7.35 19.38 -14.72
C GLN A 363 8.61 18.77 -15.35
N MET A 364 8.66 17.44 -15.44
CA MET A 364 9.78 16.73 -16.04
C MET A 364 9.93 17.06 -17.52
N LEU A 365 8.84 17.24 -18.27
CA LEU A 365 8.88 17.58 -19.68
C LEU A 365 9.16 19.08 -19.93
N ALA A 366 8.73 19.96 -19.03
CA ALA A 366 8.93 21.41 -19.14
C ALA A 366 10.35 21.87 -18.76
N GLY A 367 11.05 21.14 -17.89
CA GLY A 367 12.44 21.47 -17.52
C GLY A 367 13.40 21.41 -18.74
N PRO A 368 14.53 22.12 -18.70
CA PRO A 368 15.50 22.19 -19.81
C PRO A 368 16.01 20.83 -20.30
#